data_AF-A0A3L7TBI5-F1
#
_entry.id   AF-A0A3L7TBI5-F1
#
_cell.length_a   1.000
_cell.length_b   1.000
_cell.length_c   1.000
_cell.angle_alpha   90.00
_cell.angle_beta   90.00
_cell.angle_gamma   90.00
#
_symmetry.space_group_name_H-M   'P 1'
#
loop_
_entity.id
_entity.type
_entity.pdbx_description
1 polymer ?
#
loop_
_entity_poly.entity_id
_entity_poly.type
_entity_poly.pdbx_seq_one_letter_code
_entity_poly.pdbx_strand_id
1 'polypeptide(L)'
;MPEIGAQVSMVIPSPRVENIMQQNESTQPNAHECPRCGYALHATMIASEARGENVGACTECGLAITWSKFRQTGADPLWFLESRSVNMRIVPRAFMTLLHATLPHHFWSRVTMSIPLAPRRFVVFFIVVALALYGSAVVGRIVGVNAAGNAPRGGTIIPYSKVPLTNGEIAANCAVAFVAPFSRQTAQEMWEKCLDAIPETDQQYARALLLSQTVFEAIVLPYRGEYIVARYSWLPPHPLPYGRAPIVQWRPPISPDQRDLIPLRTIGSVFIIASIALAAPLCMLLLPQSLRRARVRRMHFARMTAYSTALAIPLWMVVFIAPKTAFSFDRPFFVANGITHGMYGQLLLIVGFTALVTVWTHAIARDYLKLPHALGVAISCSVLAMLLAMIVLIAILRSMVYTVWPY
;
A
#
# COMPACT_ATOMS: atom_id res chain seq x y z
N MET A 1 -41.34 37.40 -62.24
CA MET A 1 -41.80 36.51 -61.15
C MET A 1 -40.97 35.24 -61.22
N PRO A 2 -40.07 35.04 -60.24
CA PRO A 2 -40.26 33.96 -59.29
C PRO A 2 -40.03 34.41 -57.84
N GLU A 3 -40.91 33.96 -56.94
CA GLU A 3 -40.81 34.14 -55.50
C GLU A 3 -39.84 33.14 -54.90
N ILE A 4 -38.78 33.64 -54.25
CA ILE A 4 -37.83 32.83 -53.49
C ILE A 4 -38.34 32.78 -52.05
N GLY A 5 -39.01 31.68 -51.69
CA GLY A 5 -39.46 31.38 -50.33
C GLY A 5 -38.29 30.93 -49.46
N ALA A 6 -37.79 31.81 -48.60
CA ALA A 6 -36.82 31.48 -47.56
C ALA A 6 -37.52 30.77 -46.39
N GLN A 7 -37.29 29.45 -46.26
CA GLN A 7 -37.69 28.69 -45.08
C GLN A 7 -36.75 28.98 -43.91
N VAL A 8 -37.21 29.78 -42.96
CA VAL A 8 -36.56 29.98 -41.66
C VAL A 8 -36.89 28.78 -40.77
N SER A 9 -35.98 27.82 -40.68
CA SER A 9 -36.08 26.67 -39.78
C SER A 9 -35.76 27.13 -38.35
N MET A 10 -36.81 27.36 -37.55
CA MET A 10 -36.73 27.72 -36.14
C MET A 10 -36.26 26.49 -35.34
N VAL A 11 -34.95 26.41 -35.05
CA VAL A 11 -34.38 25.38 -34.18
C VAL A 11 -34.79 25.69 -32.74
N ILE A 12 -35.79 24.99 -32.24
CA ILE A 12 -36.19 25.03 -30.83
C ILE A 12 -35.08 24.35 -30.02
N PRO A 13 -34.33 25.07 -29.14
CA PRO A 13 -33.33 24.44 -28.29
C PRO A 13 -34.01 23.41 -27.38
N SER A 14 -33.47 22.18 -27.38
CA SER A 14 -34.01 21.09 -26.58
C SER A 14 -33.85 21.42 -25.08
N PRO A 15 -34.94 21.45 -24.28
CA PRO A 15 -34.90 21.81 -22.85
C PRO A 15 -34.14 20.79 -21.98
N ARG A 16 -33.60 19.72 -22.56
CA ARG A 16 -32.91 18.64 -21.85
C ARG A 16 -31.43 18.92 -21.60
N VAL A 17 -30.81 19.86 -22.34
CA VAL A 17 -29.37 20.16 -22.20
C VAL A 17 -29.10 21.23 -21.14
N GLU A 18 -29.97 22.23 -20.99
CA GLU A 18 -29.79 23.29 -19.99
C GLU A 18 -29.91 22.78 -18.54
N ASN A 19 -30.77 21.79 -18.29
CA ASN A 19 -30.92 21.21 -16.94
C ASN A 19 -29.70 20.38 -16.49
N ILE A 20 -28.91 19.80 -17.40
CA ILE A 20 -27.72 19.01 -17.05
C ILE A 20 -26.51 19.93 -16.77
N MET A 21 -26.46 21.11 -17.39
CA MET A 21 -25.42 22.09 -17.07
C MET A 21 -25.66 22.78 -15.73
N GLN A 22 -26.91 23.14 -15.38
CA GLN A 22 -27.20 23.77 -14.09
C GLN A 22 -27.10 22.80 -12.89
N GLN A 23 -27.40 21.51 -13.04
CA GLN A 23 -27.28 20.55 -11.94
C GLN A 23 -25.84 20.15 -11.60
N ASN A 24 -24.87 20.37 -12.50
CA ASN A 24 -23.47 20.10 -12.19
C ASN A 24 -22.76 21.27 -11.47
N GLU A 25 -23.31 22.49 -11.53
CA GLU A 25 -22.77 23.65 -10.81
C GLU A 25 -23.08 23.62 -9.30
N SER A 26 -24.14 22.94 -8.87
CA SER A 26 -24.55 22.91 -7.45
C SER A 26 -23.71 21.98 -6.55
N THR A 27 -22.73 21.26 -7.08
CA THR A 27 -21.88 20.35 -6.29
C THR A 27 -20.53 20.93 -5.89
N GLN A 28 -20.20 22.15 -6.35
CA GLN A 28 -19.08 22.84 -5.72
C GLN A 28 -19.54 23.26 -4.31
N PRO A 29 -18.85 22.81 -3.23
CA PRO A 29 -19.15 23.31 -1.91
C PRO A 29 -19.11 24.83 -1.98
N ASN A 30 -20.20 25.48 -1.57
CA ASN A 30 -20.30 26.94 -1.55
C ASN A 30 -18.97 27.48 -1.05
N ALA A 31 -18.27 28.26 -1.89
CA ALA A 31 -16.89 28.70 -1.69
C ALA A 31 -16.73 29.63 -0.47
N HIS A 32 -17.67 29.57 0.46
CA HIS A 32 -17.90 30.40 1.62
C HIS A 32 -18.15 29.57 2.88
N GLU A 33 -17.98 28.25 2.89
CA GLU A 33 -18.11 27.43 4.11
C GLU A 33 -16.77 27.15 4.79
N CYS A 34 -16.75 27.17 6.13
CA CYS A 34 -15.58 26.80 6.91
C CYS A 34 -15.16 25.36 6.58
N PRO A 35 -13.91 25.12 6.17
CA PRO A 35 -13.50 23.79 5.72
C PRO A 35 -13.53 22.77 6.86
N ARG A 36 -13.37 23.20 8.13
CA ARG A 36 -13.39 22.31 9.31
C ARG A 36 -14.80 21.90 9.71
N CYS A 37 -15.70 22.87 9.95
CA CYS A 37 -17.03 22.62 10.51
C CYS A 37 -18.19 22.82 9.54
N GLY A 38 -17.99 23.58 8.47
CA GLY A 38 -19.02 23.87 7.48
C GLY A 38 -19.88 25.10 7.74
N TYR A 39 -19.56 25.89 8.75
CA TYR A 39 -20.26 27.14 9.01
C TYR A 39 -20.10 28.12 7.84
N ALA A 40 -21.16 28.84 7.48
CA ALA A 40 -21.10 29.85 6.43
C ALA A 40 -20.28 31.07 6.88
N LEU A 41 -19.14 31.30 6.24
CA LEU A 41 -18.19 32.37 6.50
C LEU A 41 -18.39 33.62 5.64
N HIS A 42 -19.33 33.61 4.69
CA HIS A 42 -19.51 34.70 3.72
C HIS A 42 -19.61 36.09 4.39
N ALA A 43 -20.52 36.21 5.38
CA ALA A 43 -20.72 37.47 6.09
C ALA A 43 -19.48 37.90 6.89
N THR A 44 -18.83 36.96 7.58
CA THR A 44 -17.62 37.22 8.36
C THR A 44 -16.44 37.63 7.48
N MET A 45 -16.31 37.00 6.31
CA MET A 45 -15.29 37.29 5.31
C MET A 45 -15.49 38.70 4.75
N ILE A 46 -16.69 39.06 4.29
CA ILE A 46 -16.99 40.41 3.79
C ILE A 46 -16.70 41.47 4.87
N ALA A 47 -17.14 41.24 6.11
CA ALA A 47 -16.92 42.18 7.20
C ALA A 47 -15.43 42.35 7.54
N SER A 48 -14.64 41.27 7.51
CA SER A 48 -13.19 41.30 7.75
C SER A 48 -12.44 41.98 6.60
N GLU A 49 -12.83 41.71 5.35
CA GLU A 49 -12.27 42.37 4.17
C GLU A 49 -12.60 43.87 4.12
N ALA A 50 -13.80 44.27 4.54
CA ALA A 50 -14.18 45.68 4.68
C ALA A 50 -13.30 46.43 5.70
N ARG A 51 -12.69 45.71 6.66
CA ARG A 51 -11.70 46.26 7.61
C ARG A 51 -10.25 46.18 7.11
N GLY A 52 -10.01 45.65 5.91
CA GLY A 52 -8.66 45.42 5.38
C GLY A 52 -7.91 44.27 6.05
N GLU A 53 -8.61 43.37 6.75
CA GLU A 53 -8.02 42.19 7.37
C GLU A 53 -7.93 41.03 6.37
N ASN A 54 -6.75 40.40 6.26
CA ASN A 54 -6.52 39.26 5.36
C ASN A 54 -6.69 37.90 6.04
N VAL A 55 -6.90 37.92 7.36
CA VAL A 55 -6.99 36.76 8.24
C VAL A 55 -8.21 36.95 9.14
N GLY A 56 -8.99 35.90 9.31
CA GLY A 56 -10.06 35.86 10.30
C GLY A 56 -10.13 34.50 10.99
N ALA A 57 -11.05 34.37 11.93
CA ALA A 57 -11.32 33.11 12.62
C ALA A 57 -12.77 32.70 12.41
N CYS A 58 -13.01 31.40 12.24
CA CYS A 58 -14.37 30.87 12.23
C CYS A 58 -15.00 31.05 13.62
N THR A 59 -16.15 31.72 13.69
CA THR A 59 -16.88 31.96 14.95
C THR A 59 -17.30 30.67 15.66
N GLU A 60 -17.59 29.60 14.90
CA GLU A 60 -18.02 28.31 15.47
C GLU A 60 -16.90 27.40 15.98
N CYS A 61 -15.77 27.32 15.28
CA CYS A 61 -14.71 26.34 15.60
C CYS A 61 -13.35 26.96 15.91
N GLY A 62 -13.23 28.29 15.83
CA GLY A 62 -12.00 29.03 16.10
C GLY A 62 -10.87 28.82 15.08
N LEU A 63 -11.13 28.16 13.95
CA LEU A 63 -10.11 27.94 12.93
C LEU A 63 -9.67 29.27 12.33
N ALA A 64 -8.38 29.60 12.43
CA ALA A 64 -7.77 30.72 11.73
C ALA A 64 -7.72 30.44 10.21
N ILE A 65 -8.24 31.37 9.42
CA ILE A 65 -8.41 31.26 7.97
C ILE A 65 -7.81 32.50 7.33
N THR A 66 -6.97 32.30 6.31
CA THR A 66 -6.50 33.38 5.44
C THR A 66 -7.47 33.51 4.28
N TRP A 67 -8.15 34.66 4.14
CA TRP A 67 -9.21 34.85 3.13
C TRP A 67 -8.69 34.72 1.69
N SER A 68 -7.45 35.14 1.44
CA SER A 68 -6.82 35.02 0.12
C SER A 68 -6.64 33.56 -0.32
N LYS A 69 -6.22 32.67 0.58
CA LYS A 69 -6.06 31.22 0.30
C LYS A 69 -7.39 30.53 0.03
N PHE A 70 -8.46 31.09 0.57
CA PHE A 70 -9.80 30.55 0.40
C PHE A 70 -10.40 30.92 -0.95
N ARG A 71 -10.08 32.11 -1.48
CA ARG A 71 -10.41 32.55 -2.85
C ARG A 71 -9.54 31.89 -3.91
N GLN A 72 -8.24 31.76 -3.66
CA GLN A 72 -7.31 31.20 -4.63
C GLN A 72 -7.36 29.67 -4.62
N THR A 73 -8.02 29.10 -5.62
CA THR A 73 -7.94 27.66 -5.97
C THR A 73 -6.54 27.21 -6.38
N GLY A 74 -5.57 28.12 -6.51
CA GLY A 74 -4.21 27.86 -7.01
C GLY A 74 -3.15 27.51 -5.95
N ALA A 75 -3.47 27.55 -4.65
CA ALA A 75 -2.47 27.27 -3.60
C ALA A 75 -2.28 25.78 -3.28
N ASP A 76 -2.98 24.88 -3.99
CA ASP A 76 -2.90 23.44 -3.73
C ASP A 76 -1.56 22.86 -4.20
N PRO A 77 -0.88 22.03 -3.39
CA PRO A 77 0.36 21.39 -3.81
C PRO A 77 0.18 20.54 -5.07
N LEU A 78 1.00 20.79 -6.10
CA LEU A 78 0.91 20.10 -7.41
C LEU A 78 1.12 18.58 -7.32
N TRP A 79 1.85 18.12 -6.31
CA TRP A 79 2.11 16.70 -6.05
C TRP A 79 0.93 15.98 -5.38
N PHE A 80 -0.03 16.73 -4.83
CA PHE A 80 -1.12 16.17 -4.04
C PHE A 80 -2.26 15.70 -4.93
N LEU A 81 -2.67 14.46 -4.72
CA LEU A 81 -3.64 13.76 -5.56
C LEU A 81 -4.99 14.50 -5.63
N GLU A 82 -5.43 15.12 -4.55
CA GLU A 82 -6.71 15.85 -4.51
C GLU A 82 -6.60 17.32 -4.98
N SER A 83 -5.40 17.81 -5.35
CA SER A 83 -5.21 19.17 -5.87
C SER A 83 -6.11 19.47 -7.07
N ARG A 84 -6.70 20.68 -7.11
CA ARG A 84 -7.54 21.15 -8.23
C ARG A 84 -6.74 21.52 -9.49
N SER A 85 -5.41 21.55 -9.42
CA SER A 85 -4.56 21.97 -10.55
C SER A 85 -4.75 21.10 -11.80
N VAL A 86 -4.77 21.78 -12.95
CA VAL A 86 -5.26 21.30 -14.26
C VAL A 86 -4.39 20.18 -14.85
N ASN A 87 -5.07 19.22 -15.49
CA ASN A 87 -4.63 18.27 -16.53
C ASN A 87 -3.35 17.46 -16.37
N MET A 88 -2.79 17.28 -15.17
CA MET A 88 -1.77 16.25 -15.00
C MET A 88 -2.39 14.87 -14.83
N ARG A 89 -1.69 13.85 -15.35
CA ARG A 89 -2.06 12.44 -15.22
C ARG A 89 -2.22 12.10 -13.72
N ILE A 90 -3.37 11.54 -13.35
CA ILE A 90 -3.76 11.25 -11.94
C ILE A 90 -2.78 10.27 -11.28
N VAL A 91 -2.29 9.29 -12.05
CA VAL A 91 -1.42 8.21 -11.53
C VAL A 91 -0.08 8.74 -11.02
N PRO A 92 0.72 9.52 -11.78
CA PRO A 92 1.93 10.16 -11.25
C PRO A 92 1.71 10.96 -9.96
N ARG A 93 0.58 11.66 -9.83
CA ARG A 93 0.25 12.39 -8.59
C ARG A 93 -0.02 11.45 -7.42
N ALA A 94 -0.69 10.33 -7.64
CA ALA A 94 -0.90 9.34 -6.59
C ALA A 94 0.43 8.77 -6.08
N PHE A 95 1.38 8.49 -6.98
CA PHE A 95 2.75 8.09 -6.60
C PHE A 95 3.49 9.19 -5.82
N MET A 96 3.44 10.44 -6.28
CA MET A 96 4.07 11.55 -5.57
C MET A 96 3.43 11.80 -4.20
N THR A 97 2.10 11.68 -4.10
CA THR A 97 1.36 11.74 -2.84
C THR A 97 1.83 10.64 -1.89
N LEU A 98 2.01 9.41 -2.40
CA LEU A 98 2.52 8.29 -1.62
C LEU A 98 3.95 8.53 -1.11
N LEU A 99 4.83 9.08 -1.96
CA LEU A 99 6.20 9.42 -1.59
C LEU A 99 6.23 10.50 -0.50
N HIS A 100 5.44 11.56 -0.64
CA HIS A 100 5.35 12.61 0.39
C HIS A 100 4.68 12.12 1.67
N ALA A 101 3.76 11.14 1.59
CA ALA A 101 3.15 10.48 2.74
C ALA A 101 4.16 9.64 3.56
N THR A 102 5.44 9.57 3.20
CA THR A 102 6.47 9.00 4.09
C THR A 102 6.93 9.98 5.18
N LEU A 103 6.69 11.28 5.00
CA LEU A 103 7.10 12.34 5.92
C LEU A 103 5.87 12.98 6.58
N PRO A 104 5.37 12.44 7.72
CA PRO A 104 4.07 12.79 8.29
C PRO A 104 3.85 14.29 8.48
N HIS A 105 4.76 14.96 9.18
CA HIS A 105 4.67 16.39 9.46
C HIS A 105 4.73 17.24 8.19
N HIS A 106 5.57 16.85 7.23
CA HIS A 106 5.68 17.60 5.98
C HIS A 106 4.43 17.45 5.11
N PHE A 107 3.90 16.23 5.02
CA PHE A 107 2.66 15.94 4.30
C PHE A 107 1.48 16.70 4.89
N TRP A 108 1.21 16.52 6.18
CA TRP A 108 0.02 17.09 6.83
C TRP A 108 0.08 18.60 7.05
N SER A 109 1.27 19.22 7.06
CA SER A 109 1.40 20.68 7.09
C SER A 109 1.10 21.36 5.76
N ARG A 110 1.22 20.63 4.63
CA ARG A 110 0.96 21.15 3.28
C ARG A 110 -0.45 20.84 2.77
N VAL A 111 -1.08 19.77 3.24
CA VAL A 111 -2.46 19.43 2.87
C VAL A 111 -3.43 20.37 3.59
N THR A 112 -4.21 21.13 2.84
CA THR A 112 -5.21 22.07 3.39
C THR A 112 -6.59 21.43 3.47
N MET A 113 -7.38 21.81 4.47
CA MET A 113 -8.75 21.29 4.63
C MET A 113 -9.73 21.78 3.55
N SER A 114 -9.40 22.85 2.82
CA SER A 114 -10.26 23.45 1.78
C SER A 114 -10.32 22.62 0.49
N ILE A 115 -9.40 21.67 0.32
CA ILE A 115 -9.38 20.80 -0.85
C ILE A 115 -10.62 19.89 -0.77
N PRO A 116 -11.45 19.80 -1.83
CA PRO A 116 -12.63 18.96 -1.84
C PRO A 116 -12.24 17.50 -2.04
N LEU A 117 -13.01 16.60 -1.44
CA LEU A 117 -12.79 15.16 -1.57
C LEU A 117 -13.35 14.67 -2.90
N ALA A 118 -12.52 13.96 -3.66
CA ALA A 118 -12.92 13.30 -4.89
C ALA A 118 -12.80 11.78 -4.70
N PRO A 119 -13.90 11.05 -4.41
CA PRO A 119 -13.85 9.62 -4.11
C PRO A 119 -13.14 8.77 -5.17
N ARG A 120 -13.31 9.13 -6.45
CA ARG A 120 -12.61 8.48 -7.58
C ARG A 120 -11.09 8.52 -7.44
N ARG A 121 -10.54 9.59 -6.86
CA ARG A 121 -9.10 9.73 -6.67
C ARG A 121 -8.58 8.82 -5.55
N PHE A 122 -9.38 8.57 -4.51
CA PHE A 122 -9.00 7.59 -3.48
C PHE A 122 -8.87 6.18 -4.04
N VAL A 123 -9.74 5.78 -4.97
CA VAL A 123 -9.61 4.48 -5.65
C VAL A 123 -8.23 4.38 -6.34
N VAL A 124 -7.81 5.43 -7.05
CA VAL A 124 -6.47 5.46 -7.68
C VAL A 124 -5.37 5.40 -6.63
N PHE A 125 -5.51 6.11 -5.51
CA PHE A 125 -4.54 6.04 -4.40
C PHE A 125 -4.41 4.61 -3.85
N PHE A 126 -5.53 3.95 -3.57
CA PHE A 126 -5.53 2.57 -3.07
C PHE A 126 -4.92 1.59 -4.07
N ILE A 127 -5.19 1.76 -5.37
CA ILE A 127 -4.54 0.96 -6.42
C ILE A 127 -3.02 1.17 -6.36
N VAL A 128 -2.54 2.40 -6.25
CA VAL A 128 -1.10 2.69 -6.15
C VAL A 128 -0.48 2.12 -4.87
N VAL A 129 -1.16 2.21 -3.73
CA VAL A 129 -0.71 1.57 -2.48
C VAL A 129 -0.66 0.05 -2.63
N ALA A 130 -1.69 -0.58 -3.22
CA ALA A 130 -1.73 -2.01 -3.47
C ALA A 130 -0.59 -2.46 -4.40
N LEU A 131 -0.32 -1.71 -5.47
CA LEU A 131 0.81 -1.95 -6.36
C LEU A 131 2.16 -1.80 -5.65
N ALA A 132 2.31 -0.82 -4.76
CA ALA A 132 3.53 -0.64 -3.97
C ALA A 132 3.75 -1.80 -2.97
N LEU A 133 2.69 -2.25 -2.29
CA LEU A 133 2.72 -3.42 -1.41
C LEU A 133 3.09 -4.68 -2.20
N TYR A 134 2.44 -4.89 -3.35
CA TYR A 134 2.73 -6.01 -4.25
C TYR A 134 4.19 -5.99 -4.72
N GLY A 135 4.66 -4.85 -5.23
CA GLY A 135 6.04 -4.67 -5.66
C GLY A 135 7.04 -4.95 -4.54
N SER A 136 6.76 -4.48 -3.31
CA SER A 136 7.63 -4.75 -2.16
C SER A 136 7.70 -6.23 -1.77
N ALA A 137 6.59 -6.97 -1.91
CA ALA A 137 6.53 -8.40 -1.65
C ALA A 137 7.34 -9.20 -2.69
N VAL A 138 7.18 -8.84 -3.97
CA VAL A 138 7.96 -9.41 -5.09
C VAL A 138 9.47 -9.20 -4.87
N VAL A 139 9.87 -7.96 -4.58
CA VAL A 139 11.28 -7.62 -4.30
C VAL A 139 11.80 -8.41 -3.10
N GLY A 140 11.06 -8.44 -1.99
CA GLY A 140 11.45 -9.19 -0.79
C GLY A 140 11.60 -10.69 -1.06
N ARG A 141 10.82 -11.26 -1.99
CA ARG A 141 10.95 -12.66 -2.38
C ARG A 141 12.22 -12.92 -3.19
N ILE A 142 12.45 -12.15 -4.25
CA ILE A 142 13.64 -12.27 -5.11
C ILE A 142 14.91 -12.14 -4.26
N VAL A 143 14.96 -11.12 -3.39
CA VAL A 143 16.10 -10.90 -2.49
C VAL A 143 16.29 -12.07 -1.52
N GLY A 144 15.21 -12.67 -1.02
CA GLY A 144 15.27 -13.85 -0.14
C GLY A 144 15.84 -15.10 -0.80
N VAL A 145 15.44 -15.37 -2.03
CA VAL A 145 15.98 -16.51 -2.81
C VAL A 145 17.50 -16.36 -2.96
N ASN A 146 17.95 -15.15 -3.28
CA ASN A 146 19.38 -14.85 -3.45
C ASN A 146 20.16 -15.02 -2.15
N ALA A 147 19.59 -14.60 -1.02
CA ALA A 147 20.20 -14.77 0.29
C ALA A 147 20.30 -16.27 0.69
N ALA A 148 19.25 -17.05 0.45
CA ALA A 148 19.23 -18.48 0.78
C ALA A 148 20.24 -19.31 -0.02
N GLY A 149 20.51 -18.93 -1.27
CA GLY A 149 21.53 -19.58 -2.11
C GLY A 149 22.96 -19.43 -1.58
N ASN A 150 23.23 -18.39 -0.77
CA ASN A 150 24.56 -18.10 -0.23
C ASN A 150 24.81 -18.68 1.17
N ALA A 151 23.79 -19.26 1.82
CA ALA A 151 23.94 -19.79 3.17
C ALA A 151 24.82 -21.07 3.14
N PRO A 152 25.90 -21.16 3.94
CA PRO A 152 26.75 -22.35 3.99
C PRO A 152 25.94 -23.53 4.54
N ARG A 153 25.54 -24.46 3.66
CA ARG A 153 24.96 -25.74 4.06
C ARG A 153 26.09 -26.63 4.58
N GLY A 154 25.98 -27.05 5.83
CA GLY A 154 27.00 -27.77 6.59
C GLY A 154 27.87 -28.74 5.77
N GLY A 155 29.15 -28.40 5.64
CA GLY A 155 30.24 -29.32 5.32
C GLY A 155 30.44 -29.72 3.85
N THR A 156 29.44 -29.57 2.98
CA THR A 156 29.61 -29.84 1.54
C THR A 156 29.31 -28.57 0.76
N ILE A 157 30.39 -27.90 0.35
CA ILE A 157 30.35 -26.79 -0.60
C ILE A 157 29.85 -27.37 -1.92
N ILE A 158 28.53 -27.37 -2.14
CA ILE A 158 28.00 -27.62 -3.47
C ILE A 158 28.37 -26.37 -4.28
N PRO A 159 29.23 -26.48 -5.30
CA PRO A 159 29.67 -25.35 -6.09
C PRO A 159 28.60 -24.99 -7.13
N TYR A 160 27.35 -24.79 -6.71
CA TYR A 160 26.48 -23.94 -7.50
C TYR A 160 27.10 -22.57 -7.42
N SER A 161 27.75 -22.21 -8.52
CA SER A 161 28.52 -20.99 -8.74
C SER A 161 27.95 -19.82 -7.94
N LYS A 162 28.75 -19.30 -7.02
CA LYS A 162 28.58 -18.04 -6.28
C LYS A 162 28.59 -16.83 -7.22
N VAL A 163 27.78 -16.84 -8.28
CA VAL A 163 27.60 -15.65 -9.09
C VAL A 163 26.41 -14.94 -8.49
N PRO A 164 26.62 -13.92 -7.61
CA PRO A 164 25.52 -13.08 -7.19
C PRO A 164 24.83 -12.56 -8.44
N LEU A 165 23.50 -12.62 -8.46
CA LEU A 165 22.73 -12.01 -9.54
C LEU A 165 23.18 -10.56 -9.69
N THR A 166 23.49 -10.19 -10.92
CA THR A 166 23.80 -8.81 -11.27
C THR A 166 22.57 -7.94 -11.00
N ASN A 167 22.79 -6.64 -10.74
CA ASN A 167 21.68 -5.71 -10.55
C ASN A 167 20.70 -5.70 -11.74
N GLY A 168 21.21 -5.96 -12.96
CA GLY A 168 20.40 -6.09 -14.17
C GLY A 168 19.46 -7.30 -14.13
N GLU A 169 19.95 -8.46 -13.69
CA GLU A 169 19.12 -9.66 -13.53
C GLU A 169 18.06 -9.47 -12.43
N ILE A 170 18.43 -8.87 -11.29
CA ILE A 170 17.45 -8.55 -10.22
C ILE A 170 16.36 -7.61 -10.76
N ALA A 171 16.74 -6.55 -11.49
CA ALA A 171 15.78 -5.62 -12.07
C ALA A 171 14.85 -6.29 -13.10
N ALA A 172 15.40 -7.14 -13.97
CA ALA A 172 14.63 -7.91 -14.94
C ALA A 172 13.62 -8.84 -14.25
N ASN A 173 14.04 -9.54 -13.19
CA ASN A 173 13.17 -10.43 -12.42
C ASN A 173 12.04 -9.68 -11.73
N CYS A 174 12.34 -8.52 -11.13
CA CYS A 174 11.35 -7.65 -10.53
C CYS A 174 10.34 -7.17 -11.59
N ALA A 175 10.81 -6.81 -12.79
CA ALA A 175 9.94 -6.35 -13.87
C ALA A 175 9.00 -7.46 -14.37
N VAL A 176 9.52 -8.65 -14.64
CA VAL A 176 8.70 -9.81 -15.04
C VAL A 176 7.69 -10.14 -13.95
N ALA A 177 8.13 -10.17 -12.70
CA ALA A 177 7.25 -10.46 -11.58
C ALA A 177 6.16 -9.40 -11.37
N PHE A 178 6.47 -8.14 -11.64
CA PHE A 178 5.48 -7.08 -11.55
C PHE A 178 4.41 -7.17 -12.66
N VAL A 179 4.80 -7.57 -13.87
CA VAL A 179 3.94 -7.59 -15.06
C VAL A 179 3.09 -8.87 -15.15
N ALA A 180 3.59 -9.99 -14.66
CA ALA A 180 2.97 -11.29 -14.83
C ALA A 180 1.51 -11.41 -14.33
N PRO A 181 1.04 -10.78 -13.24
CA PRO A 181 -0.39 -10.81 -12.87
C PRO A 181 -1.32 -10.16 -13.91
N PHE A 182 -0.77 -9.30 -14.76
CA PHE A 182 -1.51 -8.63 -15.84
C PHE A 182 -1.41 -9.41 -17.16
N SER A 183 -0.62 -10.48 -17.21
CA SER A 183 -0.57 -11.39 -18.35
C SER A 183 -1.89 -12.15 -18.43
N ARG A 184 -2.43 -12.29 -19.65
CA ARG A 184 -3.55 -13.20 -19.91
C ARG A 184 -3.13 -14.66 -19.95
N GLN A 185 -1.83 -14.92 -20.06
CA GLN A 185 -1.30 -16.27 -20.16
C GLN A 185 -1.40 -16.96 -18.81
N THR A 186 -1.74 -18.24 -18.83
CA THR A 186 -1.73 -19.03 -17.61
C THR A 186 -0.30 -19.18 -17.10
N ALA A 187 -0.18 -19.53 -15.83
CA ALA A 187 1.10 -19.72 -15.20
C ALA A 187 1.97 -20.77 -15.93
N GLN A 188 1.30 -21.86 -16.28
CA GLN A 188 1.88 -22.96 -17.03
C GLN A 188 2.30 -22.51 -18.44
N GLU A 189 1.47 -21.76 -19.17
CA GLU A 189 1.81 -21.28 -20.50
C GLU A 189 3.03 -20.36 -20.51
N MET A 190 3.15 -19.46 -19.52
CA MET A 190 4.33 -18.59 -19.43
C MET A 190 5.58 -19.39 -19.05
N TRP A 191 5.44 -20.40 -18.17
CA TRP A 191 6.52 -21.31 -17.84
C TRP A 191 6.99 -22.10 -19.07
N GLU A 192 6.07 -22.71 -19.80
CA GLU A 192 6.34 -23.44 -21.04
C GLU A 192 7.00 -22.54 -22.08
N LYS A 193 6.50 -21.31 -22.28
CA LYS A 193 7.15 -20.35 -23.20
C LYS A 193 8.52 -19.89 -22.73
N CYS A 194 8.73 -19.78 -21.42
CA CYS A 194 10.06 -19.53 -20.87
C CYS A 194 10.98 -20.72 -21.16
N LEU A 195 10.52 -21.96 -21.00
CA LEU A 195 11.29 -23.16 -21.35
C LEU A 195 11.65 -23.18 -22.84
N ASP A 196 10.68 -22.91 -23.72
CA ASP A 196 10.86 -22.91 -25.17
C ASP A 196 11.84 -21.82 -25.65
N ALA A 197 11.95 -20.71 -24.91
CA ALA A 197 12.82 -19.58 -25.25
C ALA A 197 14.28 -19.77 -24.84
N ILE A 198 14.62 -20.79 -24.04
CA ILE A 198 15.96 -20.97 -23.49
C ILE A 198 16.67 -22.14 -24.22
N PRO A 199 17.84 -21.91 -24.85
CA PRO A 199 18.56 -22.97 -25.56
C PRO A 199 19.09 -24.05 -24.61
N GLU A 200 18.93 -25.32 -25.00
CA GLU A 200 19.15 -26.55 -24.20
C GLU A 200 20.58 -26.75 -23.65
N THR A 201 21.58 -25.99 -24.12
CA THR A 201 23.00 -26.37 -23.98
C THR A 201 23.80 -25.59 -22.95
N ASP A 202 23.24 -24.63 -22.22
CA ASP A 202 24.05 -23.70 -21.41
C ASP A 202 23.81 -23.81 -19.88
N GLN A 203 24.82 -23.56 -19.05
CA GLN A 203 24.69 -23.47 -17.60
C GLN A 203 23.78 -22.29 -17.18
N GLN A 204 23.60 -21.33 -18.09
CA GLN A 204 22.57 -20.30 -18.05
C GLN A 204 21.15 -20.89 -18.06
N TYR A 205 20.94 -22.08 -18.63
CA TYR A 205 19.67 -22.82 -18.65
C TYR A 205 19.19 -23.13 -17.24
N ALA A 206 20.05 -23.72 -16.39
CA ALA A 206 19.69 -24.03 -15.01
C ALA A 206 19.36 -22.78 -14.19
N ARG A 207 20.03 -21.64 -14.49
CA ARG A 207 19.75 -20.35 -13.84
C ARG A 207 18.43 -19.77 -14.32
N ALA A 208 18.20 -19.71 -15.62
CA ALA A 208 16.97 -19.20 -16.21
C ALA A 208 15.76 -20.05 -15.82
N LEU A 209 15.91 -21.37 -15.65
CA LEU A 209 14.89 -22.27 -15.11
C LEU A 209 14.58 -21.97 -13.63
N LEU A 210 15.61 -21.92 -12.78
CA LEU A 210 15.42 -21.63 -11.34
C LEU A 210 14.83 -20.23 -11.12
N LEU A 211 15.20 -19.30 -12.00
CA LEU A 211 14.79 -17.91 -11.98
C LEU A 211 13.35 -17.73 -12.47
N SER A 212 13.01 -18.32 -13.62
CA SER A 212 11.63 -18.36 -14.10
C SER A 212 10.74 -19.07 -13.09
N GLN A 213 11.24 -20.09 -12.38
CA GLN A 213 10.48 -20.86 -11.40
C GLN A 213 10.25 -20.02 -10.15
N THR A 214 11.27 -19.34 -9.63
CA THR A 214 11.14 -18.47 -8.45
C THR A 214 10.31 -17.22 -8.72
N VAL A 215 10.40 -16.66 -9.93
CA VAL A 215 9.52 -15.60 -10.43
C VAL A 215 8.09 -16.14 -10.52
N PHE A 216 7.87 -17.29 -11.14
CA PHE A 216 6.56 -17.96 -11.22
C PHE A 216 5.94 -18.21 -9.85
N GLU A 217 6.73 -18.79 -8.96
CA GLU A 217 6.34 -19.12 -7.61
C GLU A 217 6.06 -17.84 -6.81
N ALA A 218 6.76 -16.74 -7.08
CA ALA A 218 6.55 -15.42 -6.47
C ALA A 218 5.23 -14.74 -6.85
N ILE A 219 4.77 -14.96 -8.08
CA ILE A 219 3.65 -14.23 -8.67
C ILE A 219 2.33 -14.98 -8.49
N VAL A 220 2.35 -16.31 -8.69
CA VAL A 220 1.14 -17.12 -8.88
C VAL A 220 0.74 -17.89 -7.63
N LEU A 221 1.70 -18.23 -6.75
CA LEU A 221 1.47 -19.23 -5.71
C LEU A 221 0.91 -18.78 -4.35
N PRO A 222 0.54 -17.52 -4.06
CA PRO A 222 -0.22 -17.26 -2.84
C PRO A 222 -1.66 -17.81 -2.88
N TYR A 223 -2.14 -18.33 -4.02
CA TYR A 223 -3.57 -18.67 -4.21
C TYR A 223 -3.91 -20.08 -4.72
N ARG A 224 -2.95 -20.96 -5.03
CA ARG A 224 -3.25 -22.34 -5.45
C ARG A 224 -2.34 -23.36 -4.76
N GLY A 225 -2.98 -24.37 -4.15
CA GLY A 225 -2.35 -25.44 -3.36
C GLY A 225 -1.74 -26.58 -4.17
N GLU A 226 -1.55 -26.41 -5.47
CA GLU A 226 -1.02 -27.44 -6.37
C GLU A 226 0.36 -26.98 -6.87
N TYR A 227 1.40 -27.76 -6.53
CA TYR A 227 2.79 -27.43 -6.81
C TYR A 227 3.46 -28.59 -7.55
N ILE A 228 4.40 -28.28 -8.46
CA ILE A 228 5.35 -29.23 -9.05
C ILE A 228 6.75 -28.68 -8.79
N VAL A 229 7.55 -29.38 -7.98
CA VAL A 229 8.97 -29.03 -7.75
C VAL A 229 9.82 -30.12 -8.39
N ALA A 230 10.56 -29.77 -9.45
CA ALA A 230 11.54 -30.66 -10.06
C ALA A 230 12.80 -30.72 -9.18
N ARG A 231 12.97 -31.82 -8.43
CA ARG A 231 14.19 -32.04 -7.65
C ARG A 231 15.20 -32.79 -8.51
N TYR A 232 16.23 -32.10 -8.98
CA TYR A 232 17.40 -32.73 -9.62
C TYR A 232 18.23 -33.43 -8.55
N SER A 233 17.96 -34.71 -8.30
CA SER A 233 18.87 -35.55 -7.53
C SER A 233 20.04 -35.94 -8.43
N TRP A 234 21.14 -35.20 -8.33
CA TRP A 234 22.41 -35.66 -8.84
C TRP A 234 22.84 -36.85 -7.98
N LEU A 235 22.62 -38.07 -8.45
CA LEU A 235 23.40 -39.18 -7.93
C LEU A 235 24.88 -38.85 -8.22
N PRO A 236 25.79 -39.07 -7.26
CA PRO A 236 27.22 -38.94 -7.55
C PRO A 236 27.54 -39.78 -8.79
N PRO A 237 28.47 -39.33 -9.65
CA PRO A 237 28.85 -40.07 -10.84
C PRO A 237 29.57 -41.35 -10.41
N HIS A 238 28.80 -42.37 -10.08
CA HIS A 238 29.27 -43.72 -10.29
C HIS A 238 29.45 -43.84 -11.81
N PRO A 239 30.61 -44.28 -12.30
CA PRO A 239 30.80 -44.59 -13.71
C PRO A 239 29.84 -45.73 -14.03
N LEU A 240 28.62 -45.39 -14.44
CA LEU A 240 27.68 -46.34 -14.98
C LEU A 240 28.22 -46.72 -16.37
N PRO A 241 28.56 -47.99 -16.59
CA PRO A 241 28.94 -48.44 -17.91
C PRO A 241 27.68 -48.36 -18.78
N TYR A 242 27.79 -47.58 -19.86
CA TYR A 242 26.80 -47.44 -20.94
C TYR A 242 25.54 -46.58 -20.66
N GLY A 243 25.60 -45.34 -21.15
CA GLY A 243 24.58 -44.80 -22.07
C GLY A 243 23.16 -44.53 -21.56
N ARG A 244 22.90 -44.47 -20.25
CA ARG A 244 21.58 -44.02 -19.75
C ARG A 244 21.60 -42.54 -19.43
N ALA A 245 20.78 -41.79 -20.15
CA ALA A 245 20.41 -40.42 -19.82
C ALA A 245 19.97 -40.34 -18.34
N PRO A 246 20.26 -39.21 -17.65
CA PRO A 246 19.82 -39.02 -16.27
C PRO A 246 18.31 -39.27 -16.19
N ILE A 247 17.92 -40.27 -15.39
CA ILE A 247 16.51 -40.51 -15.11
C ILE A 247 16.05 -39.34 -14.26
N VAL A 248 15.35 -38.39 -14.88
CA VAL A 248 14.57 -37.39 -14.17
C VAL A 248 13.46 -38.16 -13.47
N GLN A 249 13.70 -38.55 -12.22
CA GLN A 249 12.67 -39.16 -11.39
C GLN A 249 11.67 -38.07 -11.02
N TRP A 250 10.58 -38.01 -11.76
CA TRP A 250 9.37 -37.31 -11.37
C TRP A 250 8.81 -37.96 -10.11
N ARG A 251 9.29 -37.55 -8.94
CA ARG A 251 8.56 -37.86 -7.71
C ARG A 251 7.30 -37.00 -7.69
N PRO A 252 6.14 -37.55 -7.29
CA PRO A 252 5.01 -36.72 -6.92
C PRO A 252 5.52 -35.67 -5.91
N PRO A 253 5.09 -34.42 -6.06
CA PRO A 253 5.62 -33.32 -5.26
C PRO A 253 5.57 -33.72 -3.79
N ILE A 254 6.71 -33.67 -3.12
CA ILE A 254 6.67 -33.42 -1.69
C ILE A 254 5.97 -32.07 -1.63
N SER A 255 4.69 -32.07 -1.21
CA SER A 255 3.92 -30.84 -0.98
C SER A 255 4.88 -29.84 -0.35
N PRO A 256 5.00 -28.60 -0.89
CA PRO A 256 6.02 -27.66 -0.46
C PRO A 256 6.12 -27.76 1.05
N ASP A 257 7.31 -28.14 1.52
CA ASP A 257 7.61 -28.19 2.93
C ASP A 257 6.99 -26.90 3.49
N GLN A 258 6.17 -27.03 4.52
CA GLN A 258 5.22 -26.04 5.08
C GLN A 258 5.81 -24.63 5.34
N ARG A 259 7.12 -24.49 5.09
CA ARG A 259 8.05 -23.38 5.18
C ARG A 259 7.97 -22.39 4.00
N ASP A 260 7.55 -22.78 2.80
CA ASP A 260 7.52 -21.87 1.63
C ASP A 260 6.19 -21.13 1.42
N LEU A 261 5.11 -21.64 2.01
CA LEU A 261 3.91 -20.84 2.23
C LEU A 261 4.26 -19.84 3.32
N ILE A 262 4.22 -18.53 3.01
CA ILE A 262 4.15 -17.52 4.07
C ILE A 262 3.00 -17.98 4.96
N PRO A 263 3.23 -18.32 6.23
CA PRO A 263 2.18 -18.92 7.02
C PRO A 263 1.02 -17.94 7.01
N LEU A 264 -0.19 -18.43 6.74
CA LEU A 264 -1.40 -17.61 6.77
C LEU A 264 -1.47 -16.78 8.06
N ARG A 265 -0.88 -17.31 9.14
CA ARG A 265 -0.62 -16.63 10.41
C ARG A 265 0.22 -15.35 10.29
N THR A 266 1.32 -15.35 9.54
CA THR A 266 2.16 -14.17 9.33
C THR A 266 1.38 -13.12 8.54
N ILE A 267 0.72 -13.50 7.45
CA ILE A 267 -0.13 -12.59 6.67
C ILE A 267 -1.22 -11.99 7.56
N GLY A 268 -1.94 -12.82 8.32
CA GLY A 268 -2.95 -12.38 9.27
C GLY A 268 -2.40 -11.41 10.31
N SER A 269 -1.24 -11.69 10.90
CA SER A 269 -0.60 -10.79 11.87
C SER A 269 -0.24 -9.44 11.25
N VAL A 270 0.29 -9.40 10.02
CA VAL A 270 0.60 -8.15 9.31
C VAL A 270 -0.66 -7.33 9.06
N PHE A 271 -1.75 -7.95 8.62
CA PHE A 271 -3.01 -7.25 8.40
C PHE A 271 -3.61 -6.70 9.70
N ILE A 272 -3.53 -7.46 10.79
CA ILE A 272 -3.98 -7.00 12.11
C ILE A 272 -3.15 -5.81 12.56
N ILE A 273 -1.82 -5.85 12.41
CA ILE A 273 -0.95 -4.74 12.78
C ILE A 273 -1.20 -3.52 11.88
N ALA A 274 -1.33 -3.73 10.57
CA ALA A 274 -1.65 -2.68 9.60
C ALA A 274 -3.00 -2.01 9.91
N SER A 275 -3.96 -2.76 10.45
CA SER A 275 -5.26 -2.22 10.86
C SER A 275 -5.15 -1.15 11.96
N ILE A 276 -4.07 -1.12 12.76
CA ILE A 276 -3.82 -0.06 13.77
C ILE A 276 -3.78 1.31 13.09
N ALA A 277 -3.16 1.41 11.90
CA ALA A 277 -3.07 2.66 11.14
C ALA A 277 -4.44 3.16 10.64
N LEU A 278 -5.35 2.24 10.36
CA LEU A 278 -6.73 2.54 9.94
C LEU A 278 -7.64 2.84 11.14
N ALA A 279 -7.47 2.10 12.24
CA ALA A 279 -8.27 2.23 13.44
C ALA A 279 -7.95 3.54 14.19
N ALA A 280 -6.69 3.98 14.24
CA ALA A 280 -6.31 5.20 14.97
C ALA A 280 -7.10 6.47 14.56
N PRO A 281 -7.24 6.83 13.26
CA PRO A 281 -8.08 7.98 12.87
C PRO A 281 -9.57 7.72 13.09
N LEU A 282 -10.04 6.47 13.05
CA LEU A 282 -11.43 6.12 13.37
C LEU A 282 -11.72 6.23 14.87
N CYS A 283 -10.75 5.91 15.74
CA CYS A 283 -10.86 6.09 17.19
C CYS A 283 -11.09 7.56 17.58
N MET A 284 -10.65 8.52 16.76
CA MET A 284 -10.99 9.94 16.98
C MET A 284 -12.50 10.20 16.90
N LEU A 285 -13.25 9.37 16.16
CA LEU A 285 -14.71 9.46 16.11
C LEU A 285 -15.38 9.02 17.42
N LEU A 286 -14.70 8.16 18.19
CA LEU A 286 -15.16 7.66 19.48
C LEU A 286 -14.87 8.62 20.64
N LEU A 287 -14.25 9.78 20.37
CA LEU A 287 -14.00 10.83 21.35
C LEU A 287 -15.07 11.93 21.16
N PRO A 288 -16.34 11.72 21.58
CA PRO A 288 -17.44 12.65 21.29
C PRO A 288 -17.17 14.05 21.85
N GLN A 289 -16.45 14.16 22.97
CA GLN A 289 -16.11 15.45 23.56
C GLN A 289 -15.10 16.23 22.72
N SER A 290 -14.15 15.55 22.07
CA SER A 290 -13.17 16.20 21.17
C SER A 290 -13.85 16.61 19.86
N LEU A 291 -14.71 15.76 19.30
CA LEU A 291 -15.45 16.06 18.08
C LEU A 291 -16.46 17.20 18.25
N ARG A 292 -17.20 17.25 19.36
CA ARG A 292 -18.19 18.32 19.61
C ARG A 292 -17.54 19.68 19.73
N ARG A 293 -16.37 19.77 20.38
CA ARG A 293 -15.61 21.03 20.49
C ARG A 293 -14.92 21.39 19.17
N ALA A 294 -14.33 20.42 18.49
CA ALA A 294 -13.57 20.64 17.26
C ALA A 294 -14.45 20.79 16.01
N ARG A 295 -15.70 20.32 16.05
CA ARG A 295 -16.69 20.30 14.97
C ARG A 295 -16.09 19.88 13.63
N VAL A 296 -15.29 18.81 13.61
CA VAL A 296 -14.63 18.35 12.38
C VAL A 296 -15.60 17.56 11.52
N ARG A 297 -15.72 17.92 10.23
CA ARG A 297 -16.53 17.19 9.25
C ARG A 297 -16.05 15.74 9.09
N ARG A 298 -16.99 14.78 8.99
CA ARG A 298 -16.73 13.33 8.77
C ARG A 298 -15.81 13.06 7.59
N MET A 299 -15.94 13.88 6.56
CA MET A 299 -15.11 13.90 5.35
C MET A 299 -13.59 13.95 5.63
N HIS A 300 -13.16 14.69 6.65
CA HIS A 300 -11.74 14.75 7.01
C HIS A 300 -11.22 13.45 7.60
N PHE A 301 -12.06 12.70 8.33
CA PHE A 301 -11.70 11.38 8.85
C PHE A 301 -11.56 10.36 7.73
N ALA A 302 -12.42 10.42 6.71
CA ALA A 302 -12.28 9.58 5.52
C ALA A 302 -10.93 9.82 4.83
N ARG A 303 -10.52 11.10 4.67
CA ARG A 303 -9.21 11.48 4.13
C ARG A 303 -8.05 10.92 4.97
N MET A 304 -8.08 11.15 6.29
CA MET A 304 -7.05 10.65 7.21
C MET A 304 -6.90 9.13 7.11
N THR A 305 -8.03 8.42 7.15
CA THR A 305 -8.07 6.96 7.09
C THR A 305 -7.52 6.46 5.75
N ALA A 306 -7.91 7.08 4.63
CA ALA A 306 -7.41 6.73 3.31
C ALA A 306 -5.89 6.88 3.22
N TYR A 307 -5.33 8.02 3.62
CA TYR A 307 -3.87 8.22 3.55
C TYR A 307 -3.08 7.43 4.59
N SER A 308 -3.68 7.05 5.72
CA SER A 308 -3.05 6.14 6.67
C SER A 308 -2.76 4.75 6.10
N THR A 309 -3.41 4.33 5.00
CA THR A 309 -3.04 3.08 4.30
C THR A 309 -1.60 3.08 3.79
N ALA A 310 -1.00 4.25 3.54
CA ALA A 310 0.40 4.36 3.15
C ALA A 310 1.36 3.79 4.21
N LEU A 311 0.99 3.83 5.50
CA LEU A 311 1.78 3.26 6.58
C LEU A 311 1.88 1.73 6.52
N ALA A 312 0.99 1.06 5.78
CA ALA A 312 1.12 -0.37 5.55
C ALA A 312 2.41 -0.71 4.80
N ILE A 313 2.93 0.18 3.96
CA ILE A 313 4.12 -0.06 3.13
C ILE A 313 5.39 -0.28 3.97
N PRO A 314 5.82 0.64 4.86
CA PRO A 314 7.02 0.42 5.67
C PRO A 314 6.88 -0.82 6.57
N LEU A 315 5.69 -1.07 7.12
CA LEU A 315 5.40 -2.31 7.85
C LEU A 315 5.63 -3.55 6.97
N TRP A 316 5.08 -3.54 5.76
CA TRP A 316 5.23 -4.62 4.79
C TRP A 316 6.70 -4.83 4.39
N MET A 317 7.44 -3.74 4.14
CA MET A 317 8.87 -3.79 3.84
C MET A 317 9.67 -4.40 5.01
N VAL A 318 9.38 -4.01 6.25
CA VAL A 318 10.05 -4.59 7.42
C VAL A 318 9.76 -6.09 7.56
N VAL A 319 8.54 -6.54 7.26
CA VAL A 319 8.18 -7.95 7.40
C VAL A 319 8.72 -8.82 6.26
N PHE A 320 8.71 -8.31 5.03
CA PHE A 320 9.03 -9.11 3.85
C PHE A 320 10.45 -8.92 3.31
N ILE A 321 11.09 -7.78 3.57
CA ILE A 321 12.43 -7.45 3.04
C ILE A 321 13.49 -7.60 4.15
N ALA A 322 13.27 -7.01 5.32
CA ALA A 322 14.29 -6.94 6.38
C ALA A 322 14.80 -8.29 6.92
N PRO A 323 13.99 -9.36 7.07
CA PRO A 323 14.48 -10.64 7.60
C PRO A 323 15.45 -11.34 6.65
N LYS A 324 15.46 -10.93 5.38
CA LYS A 324 16.20 -11.58 4.30
C LYS A 324 17.48 -10.86 3.91
N THR A 325 17.66 -9.59 4.30
CA THR A 325 18.82 -8.77 3.92
C THR A 325 19.76 -8.44 5.06
N ALA A 326 19.26 -8.26 6.29
CA ALA A 326 20.00 -7.51 7.31
C ALA A 326 20.64 -8.36 8.42
N PHE A 327 20.31 -9.66 8.54
CA PHE A 327 20.74 -10.47 9.70
C PHE A 327 21.32 -11.84 9.34
N SER A 328 22.03 -11.93 8.22
CA SER A 328 22.97 -13.03 7.93
C SER A 328 24.29 -12.88 8.73
N PHE A 329 24.23 -12.37 9.96
CA PHE A 329 25.32 -12.53 10.92
C PHE A 329 25.09 -13.88 11.60
N ASP A 330 25.94 -14.86 11.29
CA ASP A 330 26.32 -16.15 11.93
C ASP A 330 25.78 -16.56 13.33
N ARG A 331 24.62 -16.09 13.77
CA ARG A 331 23.98 -16.44 15.04
C ARG A 331 22.62 -17.08 14.77
N PRO A 332 22.53 -18.42 14.80
CA PRO A 332 21.43 -19.18 14.22
C PRO A 332 20.08 -19.12 14.96
N PHE A 333 19.83 -18.27 15.97
CA PHE A 333 18.69 -18.50 16.86
C PHE A 333 17.74 -17.35 17.22
N PHE A 334 18.04 -16.06 17.00
CA PHE A 334 17.25 -15.02 17.72
C PHE A 334 16.53 -13.93 16.93
N VAL A 335 16.95 -13.52 15.72
CA VAL A 335 16.46 -12.23 15.18
C VAL A 335 15.47 -12.38 14.03
N ALA A 336 15.78 -13.12 12.95
CA ALA A 336 14.90 -13.15 11.77
C ALA A 336 13.65 -14.04 11.97
N ASN A 337 13.80 -15.26 12.51
CA ASN A 337 12.66 -16.12 12.87
C ASN A 337 11.96 -15.65 14.16
N GLY A 338 12.70 -15.00 15.07
CA GLY A 338 12.15 -14.47 16.32
C GLY A 338 11.20 -13.30 16.10
N ILE A 339 11.46 -12.41 15.13
CA ILE A 339 10.64 -11.23 14.85
C ILE A 339 9.25 -11.61 14.30
N THR A 340 9.18 -12.57 13.38
CA THR A 340 7.93 -12.96 12.72
C THR A 340 7.23 -14.15 13.39
N HIS A 341 7.97 -15.08 14.01
CA HIS A 341 7.42 -16.28 14.62
C HIS A 341 7.49 -16.33 16.16
N GLY A 342 8.34 -15.51 16.78
CA GLY A 342 8.42 -15.39 18.24
C GLY A 342 7.44 -14.35 18.79
N MET A 343 6.87 -14.61 19.98
CA MET A 343 5.95 -13.68 20.65
C MET A 343 6.59 -12.30 20.88
N TYR A 344 7.88 -12.26 21.25
CA TYR A 344 8.62 -11.02 21.48
C TYR A 344 8.78 -10.19 20.20
N GLY A 345 8.97 -10.85 19.07
CA GLY A 345 9.08 -10.23 17.76
C GLY A 345 7.85 -9.48 17.33
N GLN A 346 6.71 -10.15 17.41
CA GLN A 346 5.41 -9.57 17.08
C GLN A 346 5.08 -8.41 18.02
N LEU A 347 5.42 -8.52 19.31
CA LEU A 347 5.22 -7.45 20.28
C LEU A 347 6.08 -6.21 19.97
N LEU A 348 7.37 -6.39 19.66
CA LEU A 348 8.24 -5.29 19.23
C LEU A 348 7.72 -4.63 17.96
N LEU A 349 7.23 -5.42 17.01
CA LEU A 349 6.67 -4.91 15.76
C LEU A 349 5.37 -4.13 16.00
N ILE A 350 4.48 -4.62 16.89
CA ILE A 350 3.26 -3.92 17.30
C ILE A 350 3.60 -2.59 17.99
N VAL A 351 4.52 -2.60 18.95
CA VAL A 351 4.94 -1.39 19.69
C VAL A 351 5.59 -0.38 18.75
N GLY A 352 6.54 -0.82 17.91
CA GLY A 352 7.22 0.04 16.93
C GLY A 352 6.25 0.62 15.91
N PHE A 353 5.33 -0.19 15.38
CA PHE A 353 4.30 0.29 14.45
C PHE A 353 3.31 1.24 15.13
N THR A 354 2.94 1.00 16.39
CA THR A 354 2.08 1.90 17.17
C THR A 354 2.78 3.25 17.41
N ALA A 355 4.09 3.26 17.67
CA ALA A 355 4.85 4.50 17.76
C ALA A 355 4.85 5.27 16.42
N LEU A 356 5.03 4.58 15.29
CA LEU A 356 4.94 5.18 13.96
C LEU A 356 3.53 5.77 13.71
N VAL A 357 2.47 5.03 14.02
CA VAL A 357 1.07 5.49 13.92
C VAL A 357 0.83 6.68 14.85
N THR A 358 1.45 6.73 16.03
CA THR A 358 1.36 7.86 16.96
C THR A 358 1.97 9.12 16.36
N VAL A 359 3.16 9.04 15.77
CA VAL A 359 3.79 10.17 15.06
C VAL A 359 2.92 10.64 13.89
N TRP A 360 2.38 9.71 13.11
CA TRP A 360 1.47 10.00 12.00
C TRP A 360 0.19 10.73 12.46
N THR A 361 -0.45 10.18 13.50
CA THR A 361 -1.68 10.73 14.07
C THR A 361 -1.44 12.07 14.76
N HIS A 362 -0.26 12.27 15.35
CA HIS A 362 0.16 13.56 15.90
C HIS A 362 0.31 14.61 14.81
N ALA A 363 0.91 14.28 13.66
CA ALA A 363 0.98 15.19 12.51
C ALA A 363 -0.42 15.55 11.97
N ILE A 364 -1.33 14.57 11.88
CA ILE A 364 -2.75 14.83 11.54
C ILE A 364 -3.37 15.81 12.55
N ALA A 365 -3.26 15.51 13.84
CA ALA A 365 -3.92 16.30 14.88
C ALA A 365 -3.35 17.72 14.99
N ARG A 366 -2.02 17.87 14.87
CA ARG A 366 -1.30 19.14 15.02
C ARG A 366 -1.34 19.97 13.75
N ASP A 367 -0.92 19.41 12.63
CA ASP A 367 -0.63 20.18 11.42
C ASP A 367 -1.85 20.28 10.51
N TYR A 368 -2.61 19.20 10.40
CA TYR A 368 -3.85 19.20 9.61
C TYR A 368 -5.02 19.78 10.41
N LEU A 369 -5.37 19.19 11.56
CA LEU A 369 -6.54 19.58 12.37
C LEU A 369 -6.36 20.81 13.26
N LYS A 370 -5.11 21.23 13.52
CA LYS A 370 -4.79 22.36 14.41
C LYS A 370 -5.42 22.21 15.81
N LEU A 371 -5.28 21.03 16.43
CA LEU A 371 -5.76 20.78 17.79
C LEU A 371 -4.74 21.27 18.85
N PRO A 372 -5.17 21.92 19.95
CA PRO A 372 -4.27 22.44 20.97
C PRO A 372 -3.54 21.34 21.77
N HIS A 373 -4.13 20.14 21.87
CA HIS A 373 -3.59 19.00 22.62
C HIS A 373 -3.35 17.80 21.69
N ALA A 374 -2.73 18.05 20.54
CA ALA A 374 -2.57 17.06 19.47
C ALA A 374 -1.86 15.77 19.92
N LEU A 375 -0.83 15.89 20.76
CA LEU A 375 -0.05 14.74 21.23
C LEU A 375 -0.90 13.80 22.10
N GLY A 376 -1.65 14.33 23.07
CA GLY A 376 -2.52 13.53 23.93
C GLY A 376 -3.57 12.76 23.12
N VAL A 377 -4.23 13.44 22.16
CA VAL A 377 -5.20 12.81 21.26
C VAL A 377 -4.54 11.68 20.45
N ALA A 378 -3.35 11.92 19.90
CA ALA A 378 -2.63 10.92 19.09
C ALA A 378 -2.24 9.68 19.89
N ILE A 379 -1.71 9.86 21.11
CA ILE A 379 -1.35 8.75 22.01
C ILE A 379 -2.62 7.96 22.37
N SER A 380 -3.68 8.62 22.83
CA SER A 380 -4.92 7.93 23.22
C SER A 380 -5.53 7.12 22.08
N CYS A 381 -5.59 7.69 20.87
CA CYS A 381 -6.15 7.00 19.71
C CYS A 381 -5.29 5.80 19.26
N SER A 382 -3.96 5.95 19.30
CA SER A 382 -3.03 4.90 18.89
C SER A 382 -3.01 3.75 19.90
N VAL A 383 -3.05 4.05 21.21
CA VAL A 383 -3.17 3.04 22.26
C VAL A 383 -4.49 2.28 22.14
N LEU A 384 -5.61 2.98 21.94
CA LEU A 384 -6.91 2.33 21.77
C LEU A 384 -6.91 1.41 20.53
N ALA A 385 -6.38 1.88 19.40
CA ALA A 385 -6.25 1.09 18.18
C ALA A 385 -5.35 -0.14 18.38
N MET A 386 -4.23 0.00 19.09
CA MET A 386 -3.33 -1.09 19.44
C MET A 386 -4.03 -2.13 20.33
N LEU A 387 -4.77 -1.71 21.36
CA LEU A 387 -5.51 -2.62 22.23
C LEU A 387 -6.59 -3.40 21.47
N LEU A 388 -7.33 -2.73 20.57
CA LEU A 388 -8.30 -3.40 19.71
C LEU A 388 -7.63 -4.44 18.79
N ALA A 389 -6.51 -4.10 18.17
CA ALA A 389 -5.75 -5.04 17.34
C ALA A 389 -5.23 -6.24 18.15
N MET A 390 -4.77 -6.01 19.40
CA MET A 390 -4.35 -7.07 20.31
C MET A 390 -5.51 -8.02 20.67
N ILE A 391 -6.70 -7.49 20.95
CA ILE A 391 -7.89 -8.32 21.24
C ILE A 391 -8.23 -9.21 20.04
N VAL A 392 -8.23 -8.65 18.83
CA VAL A 392 -8.49 -9.40 17.60
C VAL A 392 -7.43 -10.47 17.36
N LEU A 393 -6.14 -10.14 17.58
CA LEU A 393 -5.04 -11.08 17.46
C LEU A 393 -5.19 -12.26 18.42
N ILE A 394 -5.49 -11.99 19.69
CA ILE A 394 -5.71 -13.03 20.71
C ILE A 394 -6.90 -13.92 20.32
N ALA A 395 -8.00 -13.35 19.84
CA ALA A 395 -9.17 -14.10 19.39
C ALA A 395 -8.84 -15.05 18.22
N ILE A 396 -8.08 -14.57 17.23
CA ILE A 396 -7.64 -15.38 16.09
C ILE A 396 -6.70 -16.50 16.54
N LEU A 397 -5.70 -16.19 17.37
CA LEU A 397 -4.78 -17.18 17.90
C LEU A 397 -5.52 -18.27 18.69
N ARG A 398 -6.50 -17.88 19.51
CA ARG A 398 -7.35 -18.81 20.26
C ARG A 398 -8.16 -19.70 19.33
N SER A 399 -8.76 -19.15 18.27
CA SER A 399 -9.53 -19.94 17.30
C SER A 399 -8.67 -20.99 16.59
N MET A 400 -7.42 -20.66 16.26
CA MET A 400 -6.48 -21.60 15.62
C MET A 400 -6.09 -22.75 16.54
N VAL A 401 -5.84 -22.48 17.83
CA VAL A 401 -5.51 -23.51 18.82
C VAL A 401 -6.63 -24.56 18.91
N TYR A 402 -7.90 -24.12 18.91
CA TYR A 402 -9.03 -25.05 18.96
C TYR A 402 -9.21 -25.88 17.67
N THR A 403 -8.84 -25.34 16.50
CA THR A 403 -8.95 -26.10 15.25
C THR A 403 -7.85 -27.14 15.03
N VAL A 404 -6.65 -26.93 15.59
CA VAL A 404 -5.49 -27.81 15.37
C VAL A 404 -5.43 -28.95 16.37
N TRP A 405 -6.09 -28.82 17.52
CA TRP A 405 -6.25 -29.88 18.52
C TRP A 405 -7.71 -30.34 18.64
N PRO A 406 -8.29 -30.95 17.59
CA PRO A 406 -9.52 -31.70 17.76
C PRO A 406 -9.14 -33.03 18.40
N TYR A 407 -9.12 -33.06 19.74
CA TYR A 407 -9.12 -34.25 20.62
C TYR A 407 -8.38 -35.51 20.16
#